data_AF-X6N922-F1
#
_entry.id   AF-X6N922-F1
#
_cell.length_a   1.000
_cell.length_b   1.000
_cell.length_c   1.000
_cell.angle_alpha   90.00
_cell.angle_beta   90.00
_cell.angle_gamma   90.00
#
_symmetry.space_group_name_H-M   'P 1'
#
loop_
_entity.id
_entity.type
_entity.pdbx_description
1 polymer ?
#
loop_
_entity_poly.entity_id
_entity_poly.type
_entity_poly.pdbx_seq_one_letter_code
_entity_poly.pdbx_strand_id
1 'polypeptide(L)'
;MFGKFGKISQMQFVKADIGSESYGWVQFENAKDCQRAWETYKEFEFSDHTKLKLSIMQRRASSLSEEPTNLYVRNLPKFWGEDHLRKLFQNYGKILQCRIISDGIAFVRLDDHYQATTVLLLLLLIIIIIYYYIVDFVLSIHISNFFYFLVFRQLMRCMELPLME
;
A
#
# COMPACT_ATOMS: atom_id res chain seq x y z
N MET A 1 -16.40 36.04 -9.73
CA MET A 1 -17.16 35.94 -8.46
C MET A 1 -16.28 35.54 -7.28
N PHE A 2 -15.65 34.36 -7.29
CA PHE A 2 -14.89 33.83 -6.12
C PHE A 2 -13.44 34.34 -5.97
N GLY A 3 -12.82 34.87 -7.04
CA GLY A 3 -11.42 35.33 -6.99
C GLY A 3 -11.14 36.53 -6.07
N LYS A 4 -12.17 37.22 -5.59
CA LYS A 4 -12.01 38.36 -4.66
C LYS A 4 -11.71 37.95 -3.21
N PHE A 5 -11.97 36.69 -2.84
CA PHE A 5 -11.79 36.21 -1.47
C PHE A 5 -10.39 35.66 -1.21
N GLY A 6 -9.69 35.22 -2.25
CA GLY A 6 -8.37 34.63 -2.15
C GLY A 6 -7.94 33.97 -3.45
N LYS A 7 -6.70 33.46 -3.45
CA LYS A 7 -6.14 32.74 -4.59
C LYS A 7 -6.81 31.37 -4.73
N ILE A 8 -7.30 31.10 -5.94
CA ILE A 8 -7.98 29.87 -6.30
C ILE A 8 -6.93 28.90 -6.85
N SER A 9 -6.82 27.73 -6.21
CA SER A 9 -5.94 26.64 -6.64
C SER A 9 -6.58 25.82 -7.76
N GLN A 10 -7.89 25.57 -7.67
CA GLN A 10 -8.62 24.81 -8.67
C GLN A 10 -10.07 25.28 -8.73
N MET A 11 -10.66 25.30 -9.93
CA MET A 11 -12.07 25.56 -10.12
C MET A 11 -12.60 24.69 -11.26
N GLN A 12 -13.76 24.08 -11.06
CA GLN A 12 -14.45 23.33 -12.11
C GLN A 12 -15.95 23.56 -12.01
N PHE A 13 -16.57 23.71 -13.18
CA PHE A 13 -18.01 23.83 -13.34
C PHE A 13 -18.50 22.70 -14.24
N VAL A 14 -19.56 22.02 -13.81
CA VAL A 14 -20.21 20.94 -14.53
C VAL A 14 -21.62 21.40 -14.85
N LYS A 15 -21.86 21.65 -16.13
CA LYS A 15 -23.20 21.93 -16.64
C LYS A 15 -23.95 20.61 -16.74
N ALA A 16 -25.11 20.53 -16.11
CA ALA A 16 -25.96 19.36 -16.18
C ALA A 16 -26.90 19.41 -17.40
N ASP A 17 -27.41 18.24 -17.79
CA ASP A 17 -28.40 18.12 -18.85
C ASP A 17 -29.75 18.73 -18.47
N ILE A 18 -30.61 18.91 -19.47
CA ILE A 18 -31.93 19.54 -19.31
C ILE A 18 -32.74 18.74 -18.27
N GLY A 19 -33.04 19.37 -17.13
CA GLY A 19 -33.76 18.76 -16.01
C GLY A 19 -32.92 18.36 -14.80
N SER A 20 -31.59 18.53 -14.84
CA SER A 20 -30.67 18.26 -13.71
C SER A 20 -30.03 19.55 -13.15
N GLU A 21 -29.71 19.56 -11.86
CA GLU A 21 -29.00 20.69 -11.21
C GLU A 21 -27.53 20.73 -11.66
N SER A 22 -27.07 21.87 -12.19
CA SER A 22 -25.65 22.08 -12.47
C SER A 22 -24.86 22.28 -11.17
N TYR A 23 -23.63 21.78 -11.13
CA TYR A 23 -22.79 21.87 -9.93
C TYR A 23 -21.37 22.27 -10.28
N GLY A 24 -20.64 22.79 -9.29
CA GLY A 24 -19.24 23.17 -9.45
C GLY A 24 -18.53 23.24 -8.12
N TRP A 25 -17.21 23.25 -8.15
CA TRP A 25 -16.39 23.42 -6.96
C TRP A 25 -15.28 24.43 -7.18
N VAL A 26 -14.91 25.09 -6.09
CA VAL A 26 -13.82 26.06 -6.02
C VAL A 26 -12.93 25.65 -4.86
N GLN A 27 -11.66 25.41 -5.15
CA GLN A 27 -10.63 25.16 -4.15
C GLN A 27 -9.80 26.42 -3.97
N PHE A 28 -9.81 26.96 -2.75
CA PHE A 28 -8.90 28.03 -2.35
C PHE A 28 -7.58 27.46 -1.86
N GLU A 29 -6.52 28.26 -1.97
CA GLU A 29 -5.22 27.91 -1.34
C GLU A 29 -5.32 27.96 0.19
N ASN A 30 -6.09 28.89 0.74
CA ASN A 30 -6.28 29.04 2.19
C ASN A 30 -7.69 28.64 2.62
N ALA A 31 -7.78 27.86 3.70
CA ALA A 31 -9.07 27.49 4.31
C ALA A 31 -9.87 28.72 4.79
N LYS A 32 -9.19 29.77 5.29
CA LYS A 32 -9.82 31.02 5.74
C LYS A 32 -10.52 31.75 4.59
N ASP A 33 -9.94 31.73 3.38
CA ASP A 33 -10.51 32.38 2.20
C ASP A 33 -11.76 31.65 1.72
N CYS A 34 -11.73 30.31 1.78
CA CYS A 34 -12.89 29.47 1.52
C CYS A 34 -14.05 29.77 2.49
N GLN A 35 -13.76 29.90 3.78
CA GLN A 35 -14.77 30.19 4.79
C GLN A 35 -15.41 31.57 4.57
N ARG A 36 -14.60 32.62 4.30
CA ARG A 36 -15.12 33.96 3.99
C ARG A 36 -16.01 33.97 2.75
N ALA A 37 -15.62 33.23 1.71
CA ALA A 37 -16.42 33.09 0.50
C ALA A 37 -17.77 32.40 0.78
N TRP A 38 -17.77 31.36 1.61
CA TRP A 38 -18.99 30.64 2.00
C TRP A 38 -19.92 31.53 2.83
N GLU A 39 -19.41 32.22 3.85
CA GLU A 39 -20.21 33.12 4.71
C GLU A 39 -20.86 34.26 3.93
N THR A 40 -20.19 34.75 2.88
CA THR A 40 -20.70 35.83 2.03
C THR A 40 -21.77 35.36 1.05
N TYR A 41 -21.68 34.12 0.58
CA TYR A 41 -22.53 33.62 -0.51
C TYR A 41 -23.54 32.54 -0.11
N LYS A 42 -23.53 32.08 1.14
CA LYS A 42 -24.49 31.08 1.65
C LYS A 42 -25.97 31.50 1.48
N GLU A 43 -26.23 32.80 1.42
CA GLU A 43 -27.57 33.39 1.31
C GLU A 43 -27.71 34.19 0.00
N PHE A 44 -26.82 33.98 -0.96
CA PHE A 44 -26.85 34.68 -2.24
C PHE A 44 -27.92 34.11 -3.17
N GLU A 45 -28.74 35.00 -3.73
CA GLU A 45 -29.79 34.70 -4.70
C GLU A 45 -29.48 35.43 -6.01
N PHE A 46 -29.59 34.72 -7.12
CA PHE A 46 -29.44 35.29 -8.46
C PHE A 46 -30.72 36.05 -8.86
N SER A 47 -30.62 36.89 -9.90
CA SER A 47 -31.73 37.71 -10.40
C SER A 47 -32.94 36.89 -10.88
N ASP A 48 -32.75 35.60 -11.15
CA ASP A 48 -33.77 34.63 -11.56
C ASP A 48 -34.40 33.89 -10.37
N HIS A 49 -34.22 34.38 -9.14
CA HIS A 49 -34.64 33.73 -7.88
C HIS A 49 -33.99 32.38 -7.58
N THR A 50 -32.93 32.02 -8.31
CA THR A 50 -32.17 30.80 -8.03
C THR A 50 -31.22 31.04 -6.84
N LYS A 51 -31.36 30.24 -5.77
CA LYS A 51 -30.46 30.30 -4.61
C LYS A 51 -29.21 29.47 -4.84
N LEU A 52 -28.05 30.03 -4.50
CA LEU A 52 -26.78 29.31 -4.60
C LEU A 52 -26.60 28.37 -3.39
N LYS A 53 -26.72 27.06 -3.61
CA LYS A 53 -26.43 26.04 -2.58
C LYS A 53 -24.91 25.87 -2.45
N LEU A 54 -24.33 26.32 -1.34
CA LEU A 54 -22.90 26.16 -1.04
C LEU A 54 -22.67 25.23 0.14
N SER A 55 -21.68 24.34 0.01
CA SER A 55 -21.20 23.49 1.10
C SER A 55 -19.67 23.56 1.17
N ILE A 56 -19.13 23.70 2.38
CA ILE A 56 -17.68 23.63 2.59
C ILE A 56 -17.28 22.16 2.59
N MET A 57 -16.51 21.76 1.58
CA MET A 57 -15.81 20.48 1.60
C MET A 57 -14.37 20.70 2.06
N GLN A 58 -14.04 20.19 3.24
CA GLN A 58 -12.64 19.88 3.51
C GLN A 58 -12.31 18.64 2.69
N ARG A 59 -11.50 18.81 1.64
CA ARG A 59 -10.68 17.68 1.19
C ARG A 59 -9.91 17.26 2.44
N ARG A 60 -10.23 16.09 3.00
CA ARG A 60 -9.21 15.35 3.76
C ARG A 60 -7.99 15.41 2.86
N ALA A 61 -6.89 15.95 3.37
CA ALA A 61 -5.64 15.88 2.66
C ALA A 61 -5.45 14.40 2.33
N SER A 62 -5.76 14.00 1.11
CA SER A 62 -5.37 12.70 0.60
C SER A 62 -3.89 12.86 0.35
N SER A 63 -3.13 12.82 1.45
CA SER A 63 -1.79 12.27 1.55
C SER A 63 -0.93 12.44 0.30
N LEU A 64 -0.63 13.69 -0.08
CA LEU A 64 0.64 13.96 -0.74
C LEU A 64 1.78 14.05 0.28
N SER A 65 1.44 14.05 1.58
CA SER A 65 2.36 14.10 2.72
C SER A 65 2.07 13.08 3.83
N GLU A 66 1.05 12.22 3.71
CA GLU A 66 0.96 11.09 4.64
C GLU A 66 1.88 10.01 4.08
N GLU A 67 2.97 9.78 4.79
CA GLU A 67 3.84 8.66 4.53
C GLU A 67 3.00 7.36 4.43
N PRO A 68 3.32 6.44 3.51
CA PRO A 68 2.40 5.36 3.14
C PRO A 68 2.13 4.42 4.32
N THR A 69 0.90 4.47 4.85
CA THR A 69 0.40 3.58 5.94
C THR A 69 -0.30 2.32 5.41
N ASN A 70 -0.41 2.21 4.09
CA ASN A 70 -1.15 1.15 3.41
C ASN A 70 -0.21 0.03 2.96
N LEU A 71 -0.58 -1.21 3.32
CA LEU A 71 0.10 -2.44 2.95
C LEU A 71 -0.77 -3.24 1.99
N TYR A 72 -0.16 -3.68 0.89
CA TYR A 72 -0.77 -4.62 -0.06
C TYR A 72 -0.11 -5.98 0.08
N VAL A 73 -0.85 -6.95 0.59
CA VAL A 73 -0.36 -8.30 0.83
C VAL A 73 -0.87 -9.18 -0.29
N ARG A 74 0.05 -9.82 -1.02
CA ARG A 74 -0.27 -10.74 -2.14
C ARG A 74 0.17 -12.16 -1.78
N ASN A 75 -0.27 -13.12 -2.59
CA ASN A 75 0.03 -14.54 -2.42
C ASN A 75 -0.46 -15.11 -1.09
N LEU A 76 -1.58 -14.61 -0.60
CA LEU A 76 -2.21 -15.15 0.60
C LEU A 76 -2.83 -16.52 0.30
N PRO A 77 -2.78 -17.48 1.23
CA PRO A 77 -3.49 -18.74 1.09
C PRO A 77 -5.00 -18.51 0.97
N LYS A 78 -5.70 -19.31 0.15
CA LYS A 78 -7.15 -19.16 -0.10
C LYS A 78 -8.02 -19.33 1.16
N PHE A 79 -7.51 -20.01 2.17
CA PHE A 79 -8.21 -20.21 3.44
C PHE A 79 -8.01 -19.06 4.44
N TRP A 80 -7.19 -18.05 4.11
CA TRP A 80 -6.98 -16.89 4.98
C TRP A 80 -8.11 -15.88 4.80
N GLY A 81 -8.90 -15.71 5.85
CA GLY A 81 -9.83 -14.60 6.03
C GLY A 81 -9.18 -13.36 6.66
N GLU A 82 -9.98 -12.29 6.77
CA GLU A 82 -9.56 -11.02 7.38
C GLU A 82 -9.11 -11.18 8.84
N ASP A 83 -9.71 -12.10 9.60
CA ASP A 83 -9.36 -12.37 10.99
C ASP A 83 -7.93 -12.91 11.14
N HIS A 84 -7.49 -13.75 10.19
CA HIS A 84 -6.12 -14.26 10.19
C HIS A 84 -5.11 -13.14 9.93
N LEU A 85 -5.42 -12.27 8.97
CA LEU A 85 -4.59 -11.10 8.67
C LEU A 85 -4.55 -10.14 9.86
N ARG A 86 -5.69 -9.85 10.49
CA ARG A 86 -5.74 -9.00 11.68
C ARG A 86 -4.88 -9.55 12.82
N LYS A 87 -5.01 -10.85 13.12
CA LYS A 87 -4.19 -11.50 14.15
C LYS A 87 -2.70 -11.47 13.85
N LEU A 88 -2.32 -11.49 12.57
CA LEU A 88 -0.92 -11.42 12.15
C LEU A 88 -0.38 -9.98 12.24
N PHE A 89 -1.13 -9.00 11.73
CA PHE A 89 -0.67 -7.61 11.68
C PHE A 89 -0.82 -6.85 13.00
N GLN A 90 -1.68 -7.29 13.94
CA GLN A 90 -1.88 -6.61 15.23
C GLN A 90 -0.60 -6.56 16.08
N ASN A 91 0.31 -7.52 15.90
CA ASN A 91 1.57 -7.58 16.65
C ASN A 91 2.55 -6.48 16.22
N TYR A 92 2.36 -5.91 15.03
CA TYR A 92 3.25 -4.90 14.47
C TYR A 92 2.70 -3.48 14.57
N GLY A 93 1.42 -3.34 14.90
CA GLY A 93 0.78 -2.03 14.96
C GLY A 93 -0.73 -2.07 15.07
N LYS A 94 -1.31 -0.88 15.22
CA LYS A 94 -2.77 -0.72 15.29
C LYS A 94 -3.35 -0.70 13.88
N ILE A 95 -4.22 -1.67 13.60
CA ILE A 95 -4.87 -1.82 12.29
C ILE A 95 -6.10 -0.92 12.22
N LEU A 96 -6.06 0.07 11.33
CA LEU A 96 -7.22 0.92 11.01
C LEU A 96 -8.19 0.24 10.05
N GLN A 97 -7.65 -0.47 9.05
CA GLN A 97 -8.46 -1.16 8.06
C GLN A 97 -7.78 -2.46 7.64
N CYS A 98 -8.56 -3.52 7.47
CA CYS A 98 -8.11 -4.77 6.90
C CYS A 98 -9.24 -5.30 6.03
N ARG A 99 -8.97 -5.60 4.76
CA ARG A 99 -9.95 -6.17 3.83
C ARG A 99 -9.29 -7.10 2.82
N ILE A 100 -9.98 -8.14 2.42
CA ILE A 100 -9.59 -8.94 1.25
C ILE A 100 -10.14 -8.24 0.00
N ILE A 101 -9.27 -8.01 -1.00
CA ILE A 101 -9.66 -7.36 -2.26
C ILE A 101 -9.99 -8.42 -3.31
N SER A 102 -9.22 -9.51 -3.36
CA SER A 102 -9.39 -10.60 -4.32
C SER A 102 -8.77 -11.89 -3.77
N ASP A 103 -8.98 -13.01 -4.47
CA ASP A 103 -8.34 -14.28 -4.15
C ASP A 103 -6.82 -14.11 -3.99
N GLY A 104 -6.33 -14.25 -2.76
CA GLY A 104 -4.91 -14.14 -2.45
C GLY A 104 -4.35 -12.71 -2.32
N ILE A 105 -5.18 -11.67 -2.37
CA ILE A 105 -4.76 -10.27 -2.20
C ILE A 105 -5.56 -9.60 -1.09
N ALA A 106 -4.86 -9.02 -0.13
CA ALA A 106 -5.44 -8.23 0.94
C ALA A 106 -4.82 -6.83 1.02
N PHE A 107 -5.60 -5.95 1.63
CA PHE A 107 -5.23 -4.59 1.96
C PHE A 107 -5.30 -4.40 3.46
N VAL A 108 -4.22 -3.85 4.03
CA VAL A 108 -4.12 -3.56 5.45
C VAL A 108 -3.62 -2.12 5.60
N ARG A 109 -4.36 -1.29 6.33
CA ARG A 109 -3.94 0.07 6.69
C ARG A 109 -3.63 0.13 8.17
N LEU A 110 -2.43 0.60 8.49
CA LEU A 110 -1.98 0.83 9.86
C LEU A 110 -2.20 2.29 10.26
N ASP A 111 -2.15 2.54 11.58
CA ASP A 111 -2.35 3.87 12.16
C ASP A 111 -1.16 4.80 11.89
N ASP A 112 0.04 4.22 11.83
CA ASP A 112 1.30 4.95 11.72
C ASP A 112 2.19 4.38 10.59
N HIS A 113 2.90 5.26 9.89
CA HIS A 113 3.79 4.87 8.80
C HIS A 113 4.99 4.09 9.31
N TYR A 114 5.51 4.43 10.49
CA TYR A 114 6.61 3.67 11.09
C TYR A 114 6.24 2.19 11.24
N GLN A 115 5.01 1.90 11.70
CA GLN A 115 4.50 0.53 11.82
C GLN A 115 4.47 -0.18 10.46
N ALA A 116 3.99 0.49 9.41
CA ALA A 116 3.97 -0.06 8.06
C ALA A 116 5.39 -0.37 7.52
N THR A 117 6.33 0.54 7.74
CA THR A 117 7.72 0.38 7.31
C THR A 117 8.41 -0.73 8.08
N THR A 118 8.20 -0.85 9.41
CA THR A 118 8.74 -1.96 10.21
C THR A 118 8.25 -3.31 9.71
N VAL A 119 6.95 -3.45 9.40
CA VAL A 119 6.41 -4.68 8.83
C VAL A 119 7.10 -5.06 7.52
N LEU A 120 7.24 -4.09 6.61
CA LEU A 120 7.90 -4.33 5.31
C LEU A 120 9.36 -4.76 5.49
N LEU A 121 10.11 -4.08 6.36
CA LEU A 121 11.51 -4.40 6.62
C LEU A 121 11.66 -5.79 7.26
N LEU A 122 10.79 -6.16 8.21
CA LEU A 122 10.83 -7.47 8.84
C LEU A 122 10.49 -8.60 7.85
N LEU A 123 9.48 -8.40 7.00
CA LEU A 123 9.14 -9.39 5.96
C LEU A 123 10.26 -9.54 4.93
N LEU A 124 10.88 -8.44 4.50
CA LEU A 124 12.04 -8.47 3.60
C LEU A 124 13.22 -9.21 4.24
N LEU A 125 13.51 -8.96 5.51
CA LEU A 125 14.56 -9.65 6.24
C LEU A 125 14.31 -11.16 6.30
N ILE A 126 13.08 -11.58 6.60
CA ILE A 126 12.71 -13.01 6.64
C ILE A 126 12.91 -13.66 5.27
N ILE A 127 12.52 -12.99 4.18
CA ILE A 127 12.71 -13.51 2.81
C ILE A 127 14.20 -13.68 2.49
N ILE A 128 15.03 -12.69 2.84
CA ILE A 128 16.49 -12.75 2.64
C ILE A 128 17.09 -13.91 3.43
N ILE A 129 16.69 -14.08 4.69
CA ILE A 129 17.16 -15.18 5.54
C ILE A 129 16.78 -16.52 4.91
N ILE A 130 15.52 -16.71 4.52
CA ILE A 130 15.06 -17.94 3.88
C ILE A 130 15.86 -18.21 2.60
N TYR A 131 16.08 -17.20 1.77
CA TYR A 131 16.88 -17.33 0.56
C TYR A 131 18.31 -17.79 0.87
N TYR A 132 18.96 -17.16 1.85
CA TYR A 132 20.32 -17.52 2.27
C TYR A 132 20.39 -18.97 2.78
N TYR A 133 19.47 -19.38 3.65
CA TYR A 133 19.40 -20.76 4.13
C TYR A 133 19.16 -21.77 3.01
N ILE A 134 18.31 -21.45 2.03
CA ILE A 134 18.08 -22.32 0.87
C ILE A 134 19.34 -22.44 0.03
N VAL A 135 20.02 -21.33 -0.26
CA VAL A 135 21.28 -21.33 -1.03
C VAL A 135 22.34 -22.14 -0.30
N ASP A 136 22.54 -21.91 1.00
CA ASP A 136 23.49 -22.66 1.82
C ASP A 136 23.14 -24.15 1.87
N PHE A 137 21.86 -24.49 2.00
CA PHE A 137 21.41 -25.89 1.98
C PHE A 137 21.71 -26.58 0.64
N VAL A 138 21.39 -25.92 -0.48
CA VAL A 138 21.68 -26.44 -1.83
C VAL A 138 23.18 -26.54 -2.07
N LEU A 139 23.95 -25.56 -1.64
CA LEU A 139 25.41 -25.58 -1.73
C LEU A 139 25.99 -26.70 -0.86
N SER A 140 25.46 -26.91 0.33
CA SER A 140 25.86 -27.99 1.24
C SER A 140 25.56 -29.37 0.65
N ILE A 141 24.40 -29.55 0.00
CA ILE A 141 24.09 -30.77 -0.76
C ILE A 141 25.10 -30.98 -1.90
N HIS A 142 25.41 -29.93 -2.66
CA HIS A 142 26.34 -30.03 -3.79
C HIS A 142 27.78 -30.34 -3.32
N ILE A 143 28.24 -29.70 -2.24
CA ILE A 143 29.55 -29.95 -1.63
C ILE A 143 29.60 -31.37 -1.06
N SER A 144 28.55 -31.82 -0.37
CA SER A 144 28.46 -33.17 0.17
C SER A 144 28.50 -34.21 -0.95
N ASN A 145 27.70 -34.05 -2.01
CA ASN A 145 27.71 -34.95 -3.17
C ASN A 145 29.06 -34.94 -3.89
N PHE A 146 29.74 -33.79 -3.98
CA PHE A 146 31.10 -33.70 -4.53
C PHE A 146 32.14 -34.41 -3.66
N PHE A 147 32.04 -34.29 -2.33
CA PHE A 147 32.89 -35.05 -1.40
C PHE A 147 32.64 -36.56 -1.50
N TYR A 148 31.38 -37.01 -1.54
CA TYR A 148 31.05 -38.41 -1.77
C TYR A 148 31.61 -38.92 -3.10
N PHE A 149 31.53 -38.11 -4.16
CA PHE A 149 32.10 -38.45 -5.47
C PHE A 149 33.63 -38.55 -5.46
N LEU A 150 34.33 -37.64 -4.77
CA LEU A 150 35.78 -37.67 -4.61
C LEU A 150 36.25 -38.86 -3.77
N VAL A 151 35.58 -39.13 -2.64
CA VAL A 151 35.86 -40.29 -1.79
C VAL A 151 35.62 -41.58 -2.56
N PHE A 152 34.53 -41.66 -3.33
CA PHE A 152 34.24 -42.79 -4.19
C PHE A 152 35.31 -42.97 -5.30
N ARG A 153 35.77 -41.90 -5.96
CA ARG A 153 36.88 -41.98 -6.94
C ARG A 153 38.20 -42.41 -6.31
N GLN A 154 38.52 -41.95 -5.09
CA GLN A 154 39.72 -42.40 -4.39
C GLN A 154 39.63 -43.87 -4.00
N LEU A 155 38.49 -44.33 -3.47
CA LEU A 155 38.25 -45.73 -3.15
C LEU A 155 38.36 -46.62 -4.40
N MET A 156 37.78 -46.20 -5.54
CA MET A 156 37.87 -46.95 -6.78
C MET A 156 39.31 -47.04 -7.33
N ARG A 157 40.13 -46.00 -7.16
CA ARG A 157 41.57 -46.06 -7.51
C ARG A 157 42.37 -46.97 -6.59
N CYS A 158 41.99 -47.09 -5.33
CA CYS A 158 42.67 -47.99 -4.39
C CYS A 158 42.29 -49.48 -4.58
N MET A 159 41.19 -49.78 -5.28
CA MET A 159 40.78 -51.16 -5.58
C MET A 159 41.38 -51.75 -6.87
N GLU A 160 42.12 -50.97 -7.66
CA GLU A 160 43.01 -51.51 -8.70
C GLU A 160 44.25 -52.12 -8.03
N LEU A 161 44.06 -53.26 -7.36
CA LEU A 161 45.17 -54.13 -6.97
C LEU A 161 45.79 -54.74 -8.24
N PRO A 162 47.13 -54.79 -8.34
CA PRO A 162 47.79 -55.47 -9.45
C PRO A 162 47.45 -56.96 -9.33
N LEU A 163 46.77 -57.49 -10.35
CA LEU A 163 46.72 -58.92 -10.58
C LEU A 163 48.17 -59.40 -10.69
N MET A 164 48.65 -60.08 -9.65
CA MET A 164 49.82 -60.95 -9.76
C MET A 164 49.43 -62.08 -10.70
N GLU A 165 49.87 -61.96 -11.96
CA GLU A 165 50.79 -62.86 -12.67
C GLU A 165 50.90 -62.44 -14.15
#